data_AF-A0A127SQA5-F1
#
_entry.id   AF-A0A127SQA5-F1
#
_cell.length_a   1.000
_cell.length_b   1.000
_cell.length_c   1.000
_cell.angle_alpha   90.00
_cell.angle_beta   90.00
_cell.angle_gamma   90.00
#
_symmetry.space_group_name_H-M   'P 1'
#
loop_
_entity.id
_entity.type
_entity.pdbx_description
1 polymer ?
#
loop_
_entity_poly.entity_id
_entity_poly.type
_entity_poly.pdbx_seq_one_letter_code
_entity_poly.pdbx_strand_id
1 'polypeptide(L)'
;MRIISNKNIYFSERKERQCPPFSHSEWIKFAIFALIVRPKKKKLQMSKHITEEQRYAISMMLQIPMSKKAIAEAIGVDKSTVYREIKRNCDARSGSYSMELAQRKADRRKQQKHRKEVLT
;
A
#
# COMPACT_ATOMS: atom_id res chain seq x y z
N MET A 1 19.94 -41.00 -32.29
CA MET A 1 18.94 -40.10 -32.90
C MET A 1 18.99 -38.75 -32.20
N ARG A 2 19.33 -37.74 -33.00
CA ARG A 2 19.22 -36.29 -32.81
C ARG A 2 17.73 -35.98 -32.46
N ILE A 3 17.34 -35.13 -31.51
CA ILE A 3 17.18 -33.66 -31.65
C ILE A 3 16.34 -33.10 -30.45
N ILE A 4 16.79 -31.95 -29.90
CA ILE A 4 16.06 -30.84 -29.22
C ILE A 4 15.51 -31.10 -27.81
N SER A 5 16.09 -30.51 -26.75
CA SER A 5 16.11 -29.10 -26.30
C SER A 5 14.97 -28.83 -25.31
N ASN A 6 15.34 -28.49 -24.07
CA ASN A 6 14.63 -27.42 -23.37
C ASN A 6 15.55 -26.78 -22.33
N LYS A 7 16.41 -25.89 -22.80
CA LYS A 7 17.05 -24.89 -21.96
C LYS A 7 16.04 -23.77 -21.71
N ASN A 8 15.96 -23.37 -20.44
CA ASN A 8 15.75 -21.98 -20.01
C ASN A 8 14.30 -21.44 -20.03
N ILE A 9 13.62 -21.51 -18.88
CA ILE A 9 12.46 -20.67 -18.59
C ILE A 9 12.64 -20.12 -17.17
N TYR A 10 12.72 -18.79 -17.06
CA TYR A 10 12.87 -17.97 -15.84
C TYR A 10 14.27 -17.84 -15.22
N PHE A 11 15.18 -17.20 -15.95
CA PHE A 11 15.89 -16.06 -15.36
C PHE A 11 16.02 -14.99 -16.43
N SER A 12 15.04 -14.09 -16.43
CA SER A 12 14.93 -12.96 -17.31
C SER A 12 16.26 -12.23 -17.42
N GLU A 13 16.75 -12.13 -18.66
CA GLU A 13 17.75 -11.17 -19.06
C GLU A 13 17.45 -9.85 -18.34
N ARG A 14 18.38 -9.44 -17.47
CA ARG A 14 18.56 -8.03 -17.21
C ARG A 14 18.87 -7.46 -18.59
N LYS A 15 17.86 -6.95 -19.29
CA LYS A 15 18.07 -5.96 -20.34
C LYS A 15 18.94 -4.91 -19.68
N GLU A 16 20.23 -4.95 -19.97
CA GLU A 16 21.10 -3.81 -19.79
C GLU A 16 20.31 -2.65 -20.36
N ARG A 17 20.00 -1.68 -19.51
CA ARG A 17 19.46 -0.43 -20.00
C ARG A 17 20.57 0.17 -20.84
N GLN A 18 20.58 -0.10 -22.13
CA GLN A 18 21.20 0.80 -23.07
C GLN A 18 20.57 2.15 -22.80
N CYS A 19 21.36 3.03 -22.19
CA CYS A 19 21.00 4.42 -22.05
C CYS A 19 20.69 4.91 -23.47
N PRO A 20 19.48 5.40 -23.75
CA PRO A 20 19.21 5.97 -25.05
C PRO A 20 20.25 7.09 -25.31
N PRO A 21 20.85 7.16 -26.51
CA PRO A 21 21.94 8.09 -26.82
C PRO A 21 21.40 9.50 -27.04
N PHE A 22 20.76 10.05 -26.01
CA PHE A 22 20.22 11.39 -26.02
C PHE A 22 21.33 12.40 -25.75
N SER A 23 21.30 13.51 -26.48
CA SER A 23 22.21 14.64 -26.24
C SER A 23 22.07 15.15 -24.80
N HIS A 24 23.14 15.71 -24.20
CA HIS A 24 23.06 16.33 -22.87
C HIS A 24 21.91 17.35 -22.76
N SER A 25 21.60 18.04 -23.87
CA SER A 25 20.47 18.98 -23.95
C SER A 25 19.09 18.31 -23.85
N GLU A 26 18.94 17.08 -24.33
CA GLU A 26 17.71 16.29 -24.21
C GLU A 26 17.57 15.73 -22.81
N TRP A 27 18.66 15.29 -22.18
CA TRP A 27 18.67 14.93 -20.77
C TRP A 27 18.27 16.10 -19.87
N ILE A 28 18.70 17.32 -20.19
CA ILE A 28 18.25 18.54 -19.51
C ILE A 28 16.75 18.76 -19.74
N LYS A 29 16.24 18.62 -20.97
CA LYS A 29 14.81 18.73 -21.27
C LYS A 29 13.97 17.69 -20.52
N PHE A 30 14.42 16.44 -20.49
CA PHE A 30 13.77 15.36 -19.72
C PHE A 30 13.80 15.64 -18.21
N ALA A 31 14.91 16.16 -17.68
CA ALA A 31 15.03 16.51 -16.26
C ALA A 31 14.10 17.68 -15.89
N ILE A 32 14.04 18.73 -16.71
CA ILE A 32 13.12 19.86 -16.54
C ILE A 32 11.67 19.39 -16.61
N PHE A 33 11.31 18.57 -17.59
CA PHE A 33 9.97 18.00 -17.72
C PHE A 33 9.59 17.15 -16.50
N ALA A 34 10.50 16.28 -16.02
CA ALA A 34 10.28 15.46 -14.83
C ALA A 34 10.13 16.29 -13.53
N LEU A 35 10.81 17.44 -13.44
CA LEU A 35 10.64 18.38 -12.33
C LEU A 35 9.26 19.06 -12.37
N ILE A 36 8.77 19.42 -13.56
CA ILE A 36 7.46 20.06 -13.76
C ILE A 36 6.32 19.07 -13.49
N VAL A 37 6.43 17.84 -13.99
CA VAL A 37 5.40 16.79 -13.83
C VAL A 37 5.48 16.09 -12.47
N ARG A 38 6.41 16.49 -11.59
CA ARG A 38 6.65 15.82 -10.31
C ARG A 38 5.36 15.80 -9.47
N PRO A 39 4.71 14.63 -9.27
CA PRO A 39 3.52 14.56 -8.45
C PRO A 39 3.91 14.96 -7.02
N LYS A 40 3.28 16.00 -6.48
CA LYS A 40 3.53 16.43 -5.10
C LYS A 40 3.18 15.27 -4.17
N LYS A 41 4.14 14.81 -3.37
CA LYS A 41 3.89 13.79 -2.35
C LYS A 41 2.81 14.31 -1.41
N LYS A 42 1.65 13.64 -1.39
CA LYS A 42 0.57 13.94 -0.44
C LYS A 42 1.09 13.70 0.98
N LYS A 43 0.83 14.63 1.90
CA LYS A 43 1.22 14.50 3.31
C LYS A 43 0.41 13.38 3.95
N LEU A 44 1.06 12.24 4.20
CA LEU A 44 0.44 11.09 4.87
C LEU A 44 0.19 11.44 6.34
N GLN A 45 -1.03 11.27 6.81
CA GLN A 45 -1.35 11.48 8.22
C GLN A 45 -0.85 10.29 9.05
N MET A 46 0.10 10.54 9.95
CA MET A 46 0.76 9.49 10.73
C MET A 46 -0.02 9.04 11.98
N SER A 47 -1.10 9.70 12.38
CA SER A 47 -1.75 9.40 13.66
C SER A 47 -3.17 9.93 13.83
N LYS A 48 -4.06 9.68 12.86
CA LYS A 48 -5.51 9.69 13.14
C LYS A 48 -5.97 8.24 13.13
N HIS A 49 -6.75 7.85 14.13
CA HIS A 49 -7.38 6.52 14.14
C HIS A 49 -8.13 6.32 12.83
N ILE A 50 -8.05 5.11 12.26
CA ILE A 50 -8.84 4.76 11.08
C ILE A 50 -10.31 4.99 11.43
N THR A 51 -10.96 5.87 10.68
CA THR A 51 -12.39 6.17 10.85
C THR A 51 -13.24 5.06 10.27
N GLU A 52 -14.54 5.07 10.56
CA GLU A 52 -15.48 4.09 10.03
C GLU A 52 -15.59 4.16 8.51
N GLU A 53 -15.60 5.37 7.93
CA GLU A 53 -15.63 5.61 6.49
C GLU A 53 -14.36 5.06 5.82
N GLN A 54 -13.21 5.21 6.49
CA GLN A 54 -11.96 4.62 6.02
C GLN A 54 -11.99 3.08 6.08
N ARG A 55 -12.65 2.47 7.08
CA ARG A 55 -12.85 1.00 7.12
C ARG A 55 -13.74 0.53 5.99
N TYR A 56 -14.82 1.25 5.71
CA TYR A 56 -15.70 0.98 4.58
C TYR A 56 -14.92 1.03 3.27
N ALA A 57 -14.15 2.10 3.04
CA ALA A 57 -13.29 2.24 1.87
C ALA A 57 -12.29 1.09 1.74
N ILE A 58 -11.59 0.72 2.82
CA ILE A 58 -10.67 -0.44 2.81
C ILE A 58 -11.41 -1.73 2.44
N SER A 59 -12.60 -1.97 3.00
CA SER A 59 -13.38 -3.18 2.72
C SER A 59 -13.79 -3.28 1.26
N MET A 60 -14.30 -2.19 0.67
CA MET A 60 -14.66 -2.12 -0.76
C MET A 60 -13.44 -2.27 -1.66
N MET A 61 -12.35 -1.57 -1.35
CA MET A 61 -11.14 -1.62 -2.15
C MET A 61 -10.43 -2.97 -2.12
N LEU A 62 -10.64 -3.78 -1.07
CA LEU A 62 -10.10 -5.14 -0.98
C LEU A 62 -10.91 -6.18 -1.77
N GLN A 63 -12.17 -5.89 -2.11
CA GLN A 63 -12.95 -6.75 -3.03
C GLN A 63 -12.38 -6.70 -4.45
N ILE A 64 -11.80 -5.56 -4.80
CA ILE A 64 -11.02 -5.37 -6.01
C ILE A 64 -9.58 -5.79 -5.68
N PRO A 65 -8.80 -6.40 -6.60
CA PRO A 65 -7.42 -6.83 -6.33
C PRO A 65 -6.42 -5.64 -6.24
N MET A 66 -6.78 -4.59 -5.50
CA MET A 66 -5.92 -3.43 -5.26
C MET A 66 -4.84 -3.73 -4.23
N SER A 67 -3.64 -3.20 -4.49
CA SER A 67 -2.54 -3.28 -3.54
C SER A 67 -2.82 -2.43 -2.29
N LYS A 68 -2.36 -2.88 -1.12
CA LYS A 68 -2.50 -2.13 0.15
C LYS A 68 -1.84 -0.75 0.10
N LYS A 69 -0.81 -0.60 -0.74
CA LYS A 69 -0.17 0.70 -1.01
C LYS A 69 -1.14 1.66 -1.73
N ALA A 70 -1.82 1.19 -2.77
CA ALA A 70 -2.80 1.99 -3.49
C ALA A 70 -3.98 2.38 -2.59
N ILE A 71 -4.45 1.45 -1.75
CA ILE A 71 -5.50 1.72 -0.76
C ILE A 71 -5.07 2.84 0.20
N ALA A 72 -3.84 2.76 0.72
CA ALA A 72 -3.28 3.75 1.62
C ALA A 72 -3.18 5.15 0.97
N GLU A 73 -2.73 5.20 -0.28
CA GLU A 73 -2.65 6.43 -1.08
C GLU A 73 -4.04 7.04 -1.37
N ALA A 74 -5.04 6.20 -1.61
CA ALA A 74 -6.41 6.62 -1.87
C ALA A 74 -7.08 7.23 -0.63
N ILE A 75 -6.91 6.60 0.55
CA ILE A 75 -7.50 7.09 1.81
C ILE A 75 -6.61 8.11 2.56
N GLY A 76 -5.41 8.40 2.05
CA GLY A 76 -4.51 9.42 2.59
C GLY A 76 -3.80 9.05 3.90
N VAL A 77 -3.61 7.76 4.16
CA VAL A 77 -2.92 7.26 5.38
C VAL A 77 -1.64 6.53 5.02
N ASP A 78 -0.72 6.40 5.97
CA ASP A 78 0.51 5.64 5.73
C ASP A 78 0.21 4.14 5.44
N LYS A 79 1.02 3.53 4.58
CA LYS A 79 0.89 2.12 4.22
C LYS A 79 0.90 1.24 5.47
N SER A 80 1.75 1.54 6.46
CA SER A 80 1.85 0.73 7.67
C SER A 80 0.57 0.79 8.50
N THR A 81 -0.19 1.88 8.42
CA THR A 81 -1.49 2.01 9.08
C THR A 81 -2.51 1.06 8.47
N VAL A 82 -2.60 0.98 7.14
CA VAL A 82 -3.49 0.02 6.45
C VAL A 82 -3.10 -1.43 6.76
N TYR A 83 -1.79 -1.74 6.69
CA TYR A 83 -1.32 -3.10 7.03
C TYR A 83 -1.67 -3.50 8.46
N ARG A 84 -1.44 -2.59 9.43
CA ARG A 84 -1.77 -2.84 10.83
C ARG A 84 -3.28 -2.94 11.07
N GLU A 85 -4.07 -2.10 10.41
CA GLU A 85 -5.53 -2.14 10.48
C GLU A 85 -6.04 -3.52 10.03
N ILE A 86 -5.68 -3.93 8.81
CA ILE A 86 -6.09 -5.22 8.24
C ILE A 86 -5.64 -6.37 9.14
N LYS A 87 -4.35 -6.40 9.52
CA LYS A 87 -3.80 -7.48 10.37
C LYS A 87 -4.51 -7.61 11.72
N ARG A 88 -4.92 -6.50 12.32
CA ARG A 88 -5.59 -6.50 13.63
C ARG A 88 -7.06 -6.88 13.51
N ASN A 89 -7.71 -6.50 12.41
CA ASN A 89 -9.16 -6.50 12.30
C ASN A 89 -9.75 -7.55 11.36
N CYS A 90 -8.96 -8.18 10.49
CA CYS A 90 -9.41 -9.29 9.65
C CYS A 90 -9.91 -10.47 10.48
N ASP A 91 -10.84 -11.24 9.92
CA ASP A 91 -11.23 -12.51 10.51
C ASP A 91 -10.03 -13.47 10.51
N ALA A 92 -9.80 -14.13 11.64
CA ALA A 92 -8.68 -15.04 11.82
C ALA A 92 -8.91 -16.39 11.13
N ARG A 93 -10.18 -16.75 10.88
CA ARG A 93 -10.54 -18.03 10.24
C ARG A 93 -10.49 -17.92 8.72
N SER A 94 -11.22 -16.95 8.17
CA SER A 94 -11.31 -16.76 6.72
C SER A 94 -10.17 -15.89 6.15
N GLY A 95 -9.51 -15.08 6.98
CA GLY A 95 -8.59 -14.02 6.50
C GLY A 95 -9.31 -12.83 5.86
N SER A 96 -10.64 -12.87 5.75
CA SER A 96 -11.45 -11.83 5.11
C SER A 96 -11.52 -10.57 5.97
N TYR A 97 -11.52 -9.42 5.31
CA TYR A 97 -11.67 -8.12 5.95
C TYR A 97 -13.07 -7.57 5.72
N SER A 98 -13.85 -7.45 6.79
CA SER A 98 -15.18 -6.81 6.80
C SER A 98 -15.18 -5.56 7.67
N MET A 99 -15.82 -4.49 7.19
CA MET A 99 -15.90 -3.22 7.91
C MET A 99 -16.59 -3.37 9.29
N GLU A 100 -17.66 -4.15 9.37
CA GLU A 100 -18.46 -4.33 10.58
C GLU A 100 -17.65 -5.05 11.66
N LEU A 101 -16.95 -6.12 11.27
CA LEU A 101 -16.05 -6.85 12.14
C LEU A 101 -14.91 -5.95 12.63
N ALA A 102 -14.35 -5.14 11.74
CA ALA A 102 -13.25 -4.24 12.05
C ALA A 102 -13.67 -3.15 13.05
N GLN A 103 -14.85 -2.55 12.85
CA GLN A 103 -15.43 -1.57 13.76
C GLN A 103 -15.66 -2.18 15.14
N ARG A 104 -16.39 -3.31 15.20
CA ARG A 104 -16.66 -4.03 16.45
C ARG A 104 -15.39 -4.39 17.23
N LYS A 105 -14.34 -4.84 16.53
CA LYS A 105 -13.04 -5.14 17.15
C LYS A 105 -12.33 -3.87 17.64
N ALA A 106 -12.41 -2.76 16.92
CA ALA A 106 -11.86 -1.49 17.34
C ALA A 106 -12.55 -0.98 18.62
N ASP A 107 -13.88 -1.03 18.65
CA ASP A 107 -14.68 -0.59 19.80
C ASP A 107 -14.42 -1.45 21.03
N ARG A 108 -14.37 -2.78 20.86
CA ARG A 108 -14.00 -3.69 21.95
C ARG A 108 -12.64 -3.35 22.55
N ARG A 109 -11.63 -3.01 21.73
CA ARG A 109 -10.31 -2.58 22.25
C ARG A 109 -10.38 -1.24 22.96
N LYS A 110 -11.21 -0.31 22.50
CA LYS A 110 -11.42 0.97 23.16
C LYS A 110 -12.05 0.79 24.54
N GLN A 111 -13.00 -0.15 24.67
CA GLN A 111 -13.63 -0.51 25.94
C GLN A 111 -12.68 -1.26 26.89
N GLN A 112 -11.88 -2.20 26.37
CA GLN A 112 -10.93 -2.98 27.17
C GLN A 112 -9.70 -2.20 27.62
N LYS A 113 -9.44 -1.03 27.01
CA LYS A 113 -8.32 -0.17 27.39
C LYS A 113 -8.55 0.34 28.80
N HIS A 114 -7.83 -0.23 29.77
CA HIS A 114 -7.80 0.28 31.13
C HIS A 114 -7.48 1.79 31.12
N ARG A 115 -8.30 2.57 31.83
CA ARG A 115 -7.97 3.97 32.11
C ARG A 115 -6.80 3.93 33.07
N LYS A 116 -5.73 4.65 32.72
CA LYS A 116 -4.64 4.89 33.67
C LYS A 116 -5.20 5.84 34.71
N GLU A 117 -5.32 5.38 35.94
CA GLU A 117 -5.56 6.27 37.07
C GLU A 117 -4.32 7.15 37.21
N VAL A 118 -4.53 8.47 37.14
CA VAL A 118 -3.47 9.42 37.41
C VAL A 118 -3.42 9.52 38.93
N LEU A 119 -2.39 8.93 39.53
CA LEU A 119 -2.04 9.22 40.91
C LEU A 119 -1.66 10.70 40.93
N THR A 120 -2.57 11.52 41.46
CA THR A 120 -2.42 12.97 41.63
C THR A 120 -2.37 13.22 43.13
#